data_AF-A0AAJ0GQ83-F1
#
_entry.id   AF-A0AAJ0GQ83-F1
#
_cell.length_a   1.000
_cell.length_b   1.000
_cell.length_c   1.000
_cell.angle_alpha   90.00
_cell.angle_beta   90.00
_cell.angle_gamma   90.00
#
_symmetry.space_group_name_H-M   'P 1'
#
loop_
_entity.id
_entity.type
_entity.pdbx_description
1 polymer ?
#
loop_
_entity_poly.entity_id
_entity_poly.type
_entity_poly.pdbx_seq_one_letter_code
_entity_poly.pdbx_strand_id
1 'polypeptide(L)'
;MPDVKLEPVLEDNNVDFRIPGAEETPPEYRMSRAIKTIEALWQEWMTGLPGQPAVSTLDTRWGSQWRAGRRSEVQWYSLRLEVIREIRRISKARRIAEISAMHAVAADHRQSSRSLDAFCKQLRASRKLREAGQRAPGRARK
;
A
#
# COMPACT_ATOMS: atom_id res chain seq x y z
N MET A 1 53.43 47.70 26.80
CA MET A 1 52.37 46.68 26.92
C MET A 1 52.41 45.84 25.65
N PRO A 2 52.60 44.51 25.74
CA PRO A 2 52.85 43.67 24.58
C PRO A 2 51.60 43.42 23.75
N ASP A 3 51.81 43.43 22.44
CA ASP A 3 50.91 43.02 21.37
C ASP A 3 50.59 41.52 21.51
N VAL A 4 49.34 41.19 21.83
CA VAL A 4 48.89 39.80 22.03
C VAL A 4 48.46 39.24 20.68
N LYS A 5 49.33 38.38 20.12
CA LYS A 5 48.97 37.48 19.02
C LYS A 5 47.83 36.55 19.45
N LEU A 6 46.72 36.57 18.72
CA LEU A 6 45.75 35.48 18.67
C LEU A 6 45.55 35.11 17.19
N GLU A 7 46.35 34.14 16.73
CA GLU A 7 46.09 33.31 15.56
C GLU A 7 45.04 32.22 15.93
N PRO A 8 44.57 31.41 14.97
CA PRO A 8 43.31 31.53 14.26
C PRO A 8 42.26 30.53 14.79
N VAL A 9 41.01 30.97 15.02
CA VAL A 9 39.94 30.01 15.35
C VAL A 9 39.44 29.37 14.06
N LEU A 10 40.06 28.25 13.69
CA LEU A 10 39.45 27.22 12.87
C LEU A 10 38.38 26.54 13.73
N GLU A 11 37.14 27.05 13.68
CA GLU A 11 35.99 26.27 14.14
C GLU A 11 35.37 25.59 12.93
N ASP A 12 35.65 24.28 12.89
CA ASP A 12 35.11 23.27 12.00
C ASP A 12 33.60 23.41 11.85
N ASN A 13 33.17 24.16 10.85
CA ASN A 13 31.83 24.09 10.30
C ASN A 13 31.70 22.80 9.49
N ASN A 14 31.87 21.65 10.14
CA ASN A 14 31.39 20.38 9.62
C ASN A 14 29.88 20.33 9.88
N VAL A 15 29.15 21.17 9.16
CA VAL A 15 27.73 20.98 8.93
C VAL A 15 27.66 19.67 8.16
N ASP A 16 27.34 18.58 8.86
CA ASP A 16 27.01 17.29 8.25
C ASP A 16 25.74 17.49 7.40
N PHE A 17 25.93 18.02 6.20
CA PHE A 17 24.98 17.99 5.10
C PHE A 17 24.87 16.55 4.64
N ARG A 18 24.29 15.70 5.48
CA ARG A 18 24.01 14.32 5.12
C ARG A 18 23.11 14.35 3.89
N ILE A 19 23.67 13.76 2.83
CA ILE A 19 23.29 13.87 1.42
C ILE A 19 21.81 13.48 1.19
N PRO A 20 21.01 14.29 0.48
CA PRO A 20 19.70 13.86 0.01
C PRO A 20 19.92 12.83 -1.12
N GLY A 21 19.75 11.55 -0.81
CA GLY A 21 19.97 10.45 -1.76
C GLY A 21 20.74 9.25 -1.21
N ALA A 22 20.93 9.13 0.12
CA ALA A 22 21.28 7.84 0.67
C ALA A 22 20.21 6.82 0.23
N GLU A 23 20.61 5.86 -0.60
CA GLU A 23 19.83 4.72 -1.08
C GLU A 23 19.21 3.99 0.11
N GLU A 24 18.09 4.50 0.62
CA GLU A 24 17.35 3.85 1.69
C GLU A 24 16.78 2.56 1.12
N THR A 25 17.52 1.48 1.32
CA THR A 25 17.08 0.15 0.96
C THR A 25 15.73 -0.10 1.61
N PRO A 26 14.74 -0.63 0.87
CA PRO A 26 13.41 -0.83 1.42
C PRO A 26 13.48 -1.70 2.68
N PRO A 27 12.72 -1.35 3.74
CA PRO A 27 12.69 -2.15 4.94
C PRO A 27 12.20 -3.57 4.62
N GLU A 28 12.68 -4.53 5.40
CA GLU A 28 12.15 -5.90 5.33
C GLU A 28 10.75 -5.94 5.94
N TYR A 29 9.76 -5.58 5.14
CA TYR A 29 8.37 -5.62 5.54
C TYR A 29 7.73 -6.97 5.19
N ARG A 30 6.96 -7.50 6.14
CA ARG A 30 6.19 -8.73 5.97
C ARG A 30 4.73 -8.48 6.32
N MET A 31 3.85 -8.68 5.35
CA MET A 31 2.41 -8.55 5.55
C MET A 31 1.91 -9.50 6.65
N SER A 32 1.09 -8.98 7.56
CA SER A 32 0.63 -9.73 8.73
C SER A 32 -0.38 -10.81 8.35
N ARG A 33 0.00 -12.09 8.44
CA ARG A 33 -0.87 -13.23 8.07
C ARG A 33 -1.99 -13.51 9.07
N ALA A 34 -1.97 -12.84 10.21
CA ALA A 34 -3.00 -12.92 11.23
C ALA A 34 -4.26 -12.11 10.88
N ILE A 35 -4.18 -11.20 9.90
CA ILE A 35 -5.31 -10.37 9.45
C ILE A 35 -6.36 -11.26 8.78
N LYS A 36 -7.58 -11.25 9.34
CA LYS A 36 -8.74 -12.02 8.87
C LYS A 36 -9.94 -11.16 8.49
N THR A 37 -9.90 -9.85 8.73
CA THR A 37 -11.01 -8.92 8.48
C THR A 37 -10.63 -7.87 7.45
N ILE A 38 -11.65 -7.31 6.79
CA ILE A 38 -11.48 -6.25 5.78
C ILE A 38 -10.99 -4.97 6.45
N GLU A 39 -11.51 -4.68 7.64
CA GLU A 39 -11.16 -3.53 8.46
C GLU A 39 -9.67 -3.55 8.84
N ALA A 40 -9.16 -4.70 9.33
CA ALA A 40 -7.75 -4.82 9.71
C ALA A 40 -6.82 -4.78 8.49
N LEU A 41 -7.23 -5.37 7.36
CA LEU A 41 -6.50 -5.26 6.10
C LEU A 41 -6.42 -3.79 5.64
N TRP A 42 -7.54 -3.07 5.70
CA TRP A 42 -7.60 -1.65 5.37
C TRP A 42 -6.69 -0.81 6.27
N GLN A 43 -6.68 -1.09 7.59
CA GLN A 43 -5.79 -0.40 8.53
C GLN A 43 -4.31 -0.66 8.23
N GLU A 44 -3.89 -1.91 8.02
CA GLU A 44 -2.52 -2.23 7.60
C GLU A 44 -2.14 -1.47 6.32
N TRP A 45 -3.09 -1.33 5.39
CA TRP A 45 -2.84 -0.69 4.11
C TRP A 45 -2.70 0.83 4.20
N MET A 46 -3.57 1.49 4.97
CA MET A 46 -3.70 2.95 4.98
C MET A 46 -2.96 3.61 6.14
N THR A 47 -2.90 2.96 7.28
CA THR A 47 -2.34 3.50 8.53
C THR A 47 -1.09 2.74 8.97
N GLY A 48 -1.00 1.45 8.66
CA GLY A 48 0.04 0.57 9.14
C GLY A 48 -0.38 -0.21 10.39
N LEU A 49 0.59 -0.91 10.98
CA LEU A 49 0.42 -1.67 12.22
C LEU A 49 1.37 -1.10 13.28
N PRO A 50 1.19 -1.43 14.58
CA PRO A 50 2.12 -0.97 15.61
C PRO A 50 3.57 -1.34 15.26
N GLY A 51 4.43 -0.31 15.14
CA GLY A 51 5.84 -0.47 14.76
C GLY A 51 6.09 -0.82 13.28
N GLN A 52 5.07 -0.81 12.41
CA GLN A 52 5.20 -1.13 10.99
C GLN A 52 4.54 -0.06 10.11
N PRO A 53 5.18 0.37 9.02
CA PRO A 53 4.62 1.38 8.13
C PRO A 53 3.35 0.89 7.42
N ALA A 54 2.55 1.85 6.94
CA ALA A 54 1.45 1.57 6.04
C ALA A 54 1.95 1.00 4.70
N VAL A 55 1.20 0.06 4.13
CA VAL A 55 1.53 -0.47 2.79
C VAL A 55 1.47 0.64 1.73
N SER A 56 0.58 1.62 1.88
CA SER A 56 0.52 2.80 1.01
C SER A 56 1.81 3.63 1.05
N THR A 57 2.41 3.80 2.22
CA THR A 57 3.69 4.49 2.40
C THR A 57 4.82 3.70 1.74
N LEU A 58 4.82 2.37 1.90
CA LEU A 58 5.79 1.50 1.24
C LEU A 58 5.70 1.59 -0.29
N ASP A 59 4.48 1.55 -0.84
CA ASP A 59 4.22 1.69 -2.27
C ASP A 59 4.64 3.07 -2.80
N THR A 60 4.43 4.13 -2.03
CA THR A 60 4.81 5.50 -2.43
C THR A 60 6.32 5.69 -2.45
N ARG A 61 7.03 5.14 -1.46
CA ARG A 61 8.46 5.40 -1.26
C ARG A 61 9.37 4.45 -2.02
N TRP A 62 8.97 3.19 -2.17
CA TRP A 62 9.79 2.14 -2.81
C TRP A 62 9.07 1.38 -3.94
N GLY A 63 7.79 1.65 -4.21
CA GLY A 63 7.05 1.01 -5.28
C GLY A 63 7.00 -0.52 -5.15
N SER A 64 7.44 -1.25 -6.18
CA SER A 64 7.54 -2.72 -6.11
C SER A 64 8.80 -3.23 -5.42
N GLN A 65 9.80 -2.38 -5.16
CA GLN A 65 11.10 -2.81 -4.65
C GLN A 65 11.00 -3.39 -3.24
N TRP A 66 10.15 -2.83 -2.38
CA TRP A 66 9.95 -3.35 -1.02
C TRP A 66 9.34 -4.76 -0.96
N ARG A 67 8.90 -5.32 -2.10
CA ARG A 67 8.37 -6.68 -2.20
C ARG A 67 9.09 -7.51 -3.27
N ALA A 68 10.08 -6.94 -3.95
CA ALA A 68 10.87 -7.63 -4.95
C ALA A 68 11.66 -8.79 -4.33
N GLY A 69 11.87 -9.87 -5.10
CA GLY A 69 12.59 -11.07 -4.65
C GLY A 69 11.81 -11.98 -3.68
N ARG A 70 10.74 -11.50 -3.05
CA ARG A 70 9.92 -12.26 -2.09
C ARG A 70 8.61 -12.74 -2.71
N ARG A 71 8.61 -13.92 -3.35
CA ARG A 71 7.42 -14.47 -4.05
C ARG A 71 6.16 -14.49 -3.18
N SER A 72 6.30 -14.85 -1.90
CA SER A 72 5.19 -14.88 -0.95
C SER A 72 4.57 -13.49 -0.74
N GLU A 73 5.39 -12.45 -0.55
CA GLU A 73 4.91 -11.07 -0.37
C GLU A 73 4.28 -10.52 -1.65
N VAL A 74 4.83 -10.85 -2.83
CA VAL A 74 4.20 -10.49 -4.12
C VAL A 74 2.81 -11.10 -4.25
N GLN A 75 2.64 -12.37 -3.88
CA GLN A 75 1.35 -13.05 -3.93
C GLN A 75 0.34 -12.47 -2.94
N TRP A 76 0.77 -12.24 -1.69
CA TRP A 76 -0.06 -11.68 -0.63
C TRP A 76 -0.49 -10.25 -0.93
N TYR A 77 0.44 -9.41 -1.39
CA TYR A 77 0.13 -8.08 -1.88
C TYR A 77 -0.94 -8.13 -2.97
N SER A 78 -0.74 -8.98 -3.98
CA SER A 78 -1.66 -9.07 -5.12
C SER A 78 -3.05 -9.57 -4.72
N LEU A 79 -3.15 -10.39 -3.67
CA LEU A 79 -4.42 -10.89 -3.15
C LEU A 79 -5.14 -9.79 -2.37
N ARG A 80 -4.46 -9.15 -1.42
CA ARG A 80 -5.02 -8.08 -0.57
C ARG A 80 -5.36 -6.82 -1.34
N LEU A 81 -4.60 -6.50 -2.39
CA LEU A 81 -4.88 -5.37 -3.27
C LEU A 81 -6.27 -5.46 -3.93
N GLU A 82 -6.83 -6.67 -4.13
CA GLU A 82 -8.17 -6.80 -4.70
C GLU A 82 -9.25 -6.19 -3.77
N VAL A 83 -9.07 -6.28 -2.46
CA VAL A 83 -9.96 -5.63 -1.48
C VAL A 83 -9.85 -4.12 -1.58
N ILE A 84 -8.63 -3.57 -1.59
CA ILE A 84 -8.39 -2.12 -1.72
C ILE A 84 -8.98 -1.57 -3.03
N ARG A 85 -8.80 -2.30 -4.13
CA ARG A 85 -9.39 -1.96 -5.43
C ARG A 85 -10.91 -1.94 -5.36
N GLU A 86 -11.52 -2.92 -4.71
CA GLU A 86 -12.98 -2.98 -4.59
C GLU A 86 -13.53 -1.85 -3.72
N ILE A 87 -12.86 -1.52 -2.60
CA ILE A 87 -13.22 -0.37 -1.75
C ILE A 87 -13.18 0.92 -2.57
N ARG A 88 -12.07 1.17 -3.27
CA ARG A 88 -11.93 2.34 -4.15
C ARG A 88 -12.96 2.36 -5.27
N ARG A 89 -13.31 1.20 -5.83
CA ARG A 89 -14.36 1.07 -6.85
C ARG A 89 -15.72 1.46 -6.30
N ILE A 90 -16.10 0.96 -5.12
CA ILE A 90 -17.38 1.29 -4.47
C ILE A 90 -17.42 2.76 -4.08
N SER A 91 -16.33 3.29 -3.51
CA SER A 91 -16.19 4.72 -3.18
C SER A 91 -16.46 5.59 -4.41
N LYS A 92 -15.80 5.30 -5.54
CA LYS A 92 -16.01 6.04 -6.81
C LYS A 92 -17.41 5.86 -7.38
N ALA A 93 -17.92 4.63 -7.41
CA ALA A 93 -19.22 4.32 -8.01
C ALA A 93 -20.40 4.93 -7.23
N ARG A 94 -20.29 4.98 -5.90
CA ARG A 94 -21.34 5.53 -5.02
C ARG A 94 -21.08 6.98 -4.59
N ARG A 95 -19.91 7.54 -4.95
CA ARG A 95 -19.44 8.87 -4.52
C ARG A 95 -19.45 9.04 -3.00
N ILE A 96 -18.96 8.02 -2.30
CA ILE A 96 -18.84 8.01 -0.82
C ILE A 96 -17.37 7.96 -0.41
N ALA A 97 -17.08 8.35 0.83
CA ALA A 97 -15.73 8.25 1.39
C ALA A 97 -15.20 6.81 1.37
N GLU A 98 -13.88 6.62 1.23
CA GLU A 98 -13.26 5.30 1.19
C GLU A 98 -13.53 4.48 2.46
N ILE A 99 -13.57 5.13 3.63
CA ILE A 99 -13.92 4.47 4.89
C ILE A 99 -15.36 3.94 4.89
N SER A 100 -16.31 4.69 4.33
CA SER A 100 -17.70 4.23 4.20
C SER A 100 -17.82 3.06 3.21
N ALA A 101 -17.06 3.10 2.11
CA ALA A 101 -16.96 1.99 1.17
C ALA A 101 -16.31 0.75 1.81
N MET A 102 -15.29 0.94 2.65
CA MET A 102 -14.65 -0.14 3.42
C MET A 102 -15.65 -0.84 4.33
N HIS A 103 -16.48 -0.10 5.08
CA HIS A 103 -17.53 -0.70 5.90
C HIS A 103 -18.56 -1.48 5.07
N ALA A 104 -18.89 -1.00 3.86
CA ALA A 104 -19.78 -1.71 2.95
C ALA A 104 -19.18 -3.05 2.46
N VAL A 105 -17.89 -3.05 2.08
CA VAL A 105 -17.17 -4.29 1.69
C VAL A 105 -17.04 -5.24 2.89
N ALA A 106 -16.81 -4.71 4.09
CA ALA A 106 -16.72 -5.51 5.30
C ALA A 106 -18.07 -6.16 5.67
N ALA A 107 -19.18 -5.46 5.48
CA ALA A 107 -20.51 -6.01 5.66
C ALA A 107 -20.80 -7.15 4.66
N ASP A 108 -20.46 -6.96 3.39
CA ASP A 108 -20.59 -8.00 2.34
C ASP A 108 -19.76 -9.24 2.68
N HIS A 109 -18.50 -9.05 3.08
CA HIS A 109 -17.64 -10.14 3.53
C HIS A 109 -18.25 -10.93 4.71
N ARG A 110 -18.75 -10.22 5.74
CA ARG A 110 -19.40 -10.83 6.91
C ARG A 110 -20.64 -11.64 6.53
N GLN A 111 -21.46 -11.14 5.60
CA GLN A 111 -22.65 -11.83 5.10
C GLN A 111 -22.30 -13.05 4.24
N SER A 112 -21.15 -13.03 3.57
CA SER A 112 -20.72 -14.10 2.67
C SER A 112 -20.25 -15.38 3.41
N SER A 113 -20.01 -15.32 4.73
CA SER A 113 -19.44 -16.39 5.58
C SER A 113 -18.17 -17.05 5.02
N ARG A 114 -17.44 -16.35 4.14
CA ARG A 114 -16.20 -16.83 3.51
C ARG A 114 -14.99 -16.39 4.32
N SER A 115 -13.86 -17.08 4.13
CA SER A 115 -12.58 -16.57 4.61
C SER A 115 -12.13 -15.35 3.80
N LEU A 116 -11.30 -14.51 4.40
CA LEU A 116 -10.75 -13.32 3.73
C LEU A 116 -10.07 -13.68 2.41
N ASP A 117 -9.30 -14.77 2.36
CA ASP A 117 -8.62 -15.21 1.13
C ASP A 117 -9.61 -15.66 0.05
N ALA A 118 -10.66 -16.40 0.44
CA ALA A 118 -11.71 -16.81 -0.48
C ALA A 118 -12.45 -15.59 -1.04
N PHE A 119 -12.72 -14.60 -0.18
CA PHE A 119 -13.32 -13.33 -0.58
C PHE A 119 -12.42 -12.54 -1.55
N CYS A 120 -11.12 -12.40 -1.26
CA CYS A 120 -10.17 -11.77 -2.18
C CYS A 120 -10.13 -12.46 -3.55
N LYS A 121 -10.15 -13.79 -3.58
CA LYS A 121 -10.20 -14.58 -4.83
C LYS A 121 -11.50 -14.32 -5.61
N GLN A 122 -12.64 -14.24 -4.91
CA GLN A 122 -13.92 -13.89 -5.50
C GLN A 122 -13.87 -12.49 -6.13
N LEU A 123 -13.34 -11.49 -5.42
CA LEU A 123 -13.19 -10.12 -5.97
C LEU A 123 -12.34 -10.11 -7.24
N ARG A 124 -11.23 -10.87 -7.26
CA ARG A 124 -10.39 -11.02 -8.45
C ARG A 124 -11.16 -11.63 -9.63
N ALA A 125 -11.93 -12.69 -9.38
CA ALA A 125 -12.73 -13.35 -10.42
C ALA A 125 -13.81 -12.41 -10.97
N SER A 126 -14.56 -11.75 -10.09
CA SER A 126 -15.58 -10.76 -10.46
C SER A 126 -14.99 -9.61 -11.27
N ARG A 127 -13.80 -9.12 -10.91
CA ARG A 127 -13.09 -8.09 -11.69
C ARG A 127 -12.78 -8.55 -13.10
N LYS A 128 -12.20 -9.75 -13.27
CA LYS A 128 -11.88 -10.30 -14.58
C LYS A 128 -13.13 -10.45 -15.46
N LEU A 129 -14.24 -10.90 -14.89
CA LEU A 129 -15.52 -11.01 -15.61
C LEU A 129 -16.02 -9.65 -16.11
N ARG A 130 -15.94 -8.61 -15.28
CA ARG A 130 -16.31 -7.24 -15.68
C ARG A 130 -15.41 -6.70 -16.79
N GLU A 131 -14.11 -6.95 -16.71
CA GLU A 131 -13.14 -6.51 -17.73
C GLU A 131 -13.33 -7.26 -19.06
N ALA A 132 -13.64 -8.56 -19.01
CA ALA A 132 -13.96 -9.35 -20.20
C ALA A 132 -15.26 -8.88 -20.87
N GLY A 133 -16.31 -8.57 -20.10
CA GLY A 133 -17.58 -8.06 -20.62
C GLY A 133 -17.45 -6.69 -21.31
N GLN A 134 -16.50 -5.86 -20.89
CA GLN A 134 -16.22 -4.57 -21.52
C GLN A 134 -15.35 -4.67 -22.80
N ARG A 135 -14.69 -5.81 -23.03
CA ARG A 135 -13.79 -6.04 -24.17
C ARG A 135 -14.44 -6.77 -25.35
N ALA A 136 -15.71 -7.16 -25.25
CA ALA A 136 -16.43 -7.76 -26.38
C ALA A 136 -16.68 -6.69 -27.47
N PRO A 137 -16.23 -6.89 -28.71
CA PRO A 137 -16.35 -5.89 -29.76
C PRO A 137 -17.82 -5.70 -30.15
N GLY A 138 -18.19 -4.43 -30.34
CA GLY A 138 -19.46 -4.04 -30.93
C GLY A 138 -19.69 -4.81 -32.22
N ARG A 139 -20.81 -5.54 -32.26
CA ARG A 139 -21.31 -6.27 -33.41
C ARG A 139 -21.31 -5.32 -34.62
N ALA A 140 -20.41 -5.56 -35.58
CA ALA A 140 -20.41 -4.89 -36.86
C ALA A 140 -21.78 -5.11 -37.53
N ARG A 141 -22.53 -4.03 -37.72
CA ARG A 141 -23.74 -4.04 -38.54
C ARG A 141 -23.28 -4.04 -39.99
N LYS A 142 -23.59 -5.12 -40.72
CA LYS A 142 -23.59 -5.15 -42.18
C LYS A 142 -24.87 -4.50 -42.69
#